data_AF-U2HUA3-F1
#
_entry.id   AF-U2HUA3-F1
#
_cell.length_a   1.000
_cell.length_b   1.000
_cell.length_c   1.000
_cell.angle_alpha   90.00
_cell.angle_beta   90.00
_cell.angle_gamma   90.00
#
_symmetry.space_group_name_H-M   'P 1'
#
loop_
_entity.id
_entity.type
_entity.pdbx_description
1 polymer ?
#
loop_
_entity_poly.entity_id
_entity_poly.type
_entity_poly.pdbx_seq_one_letter_code
_entity_poly.pdbx_strand_id
1 'polypeptide(L)' 'MRITAQQHLIEDILDAIATSSYGIGIAMKCDVISSLDGDNSYVEFIPKDGCVIDIRDWFWFGYHIR' A
#
# COMPACT_ATOMS: atom_id res chain seq x y z
N MET A 1 -5.01 -0.22 7.21
CA MET A 1 -4.06 0.87 7.51
C MET A 1 -4.23 1.94 6.45
N ARG A 2 -4.40 3.21 6.84
CA ARG A 2 -4.45 4.33 5.90
C ARG A 2 -3.15 5.13 5.96
N ILE A 3 -2.62 5.47 4.80
CA ILE A 3 -1.46 6.34 4.60
C ILE A 3 -1.96 7.56 3.82
N THR A 4 -1.69 8.75 4.36
CA THR A 4 -1.98 10.02 3.70
C THR A 4 -0.65 10.69 3.38
N ALA A 5 -0.47 11.11 2.13
CA ALA A 5 0.78 11.67 1.65
C ALA A 5 0.53 12.53 0.39
N GLN A 6 1.59 13.18 -0.11
CA GLN A 6 1.53 13.86 -1.40
C GLN A 6 1.20 12.88 -2.51
N GLN A 7 0.47 13.35 -3.53
CA GLN A 7 -0.02 12.50 -4.62
C GLN A 7 1.06 11.59 -5.23
N HIS A 8 2.24 12.12 -5.55
CA HIS A 8 3.31 11.33 -6.15
C HIS A 8 3.79 10.17 -5.25
N LEU A 9 3.79 10.35 -3.93
CA LEU A 9 4.13 9.27 -2.99
C LEU A 9 3.04 8.20 -2.97
N ILE A 10 1.77 8.59 -3.08
CA ILE A 10 0.67 7.63 -3.19
C ILE A 10 0.76 6.87 -4.51
N GLU A 11 1.11 7.54 -5.61
CA GLU A 11 1.34 6.92 -6.91
C GLU A 11 2.51 5.92 -6.86
N ASP A 12 3.63 6.26 -6.24
CA ASP A 12 4.77 5.36 -6.05
C ASP A 12 4.39 4.12 -5.22
N ILE A 13 3.57 4.31 -4.17
CA ILE A 13 3.04 3.19 -3.39
C ILE A 13 2.17 2.28 -4.25
N LEU A 14 1.27 2.85 -5.05
CA LEU A 14 0.38 2.09 -5.93
C LEU A 14 1.15 1.33 -7.02
N ASP A 15 2.20 1.94 -7.59
CA ASP A 15 3.07 1.26 -8.55
C ASP A 15 3.80 0.09 -7.91
N ALA A 16 4.41 0.30 -6.74
CA ALA A 16 5.10 -0.75 -6.00
C ALA A 16 4.18 -1.93 -5.66
N ILE A 17 2.89 -1.69 -5.37
CA ILE A 17 1.89 -2.73 -5.15
C ILE A 17 1.68 -3.60 -6.41
N ALA A 18 1.75 -2.99 -7.59
CA ALA A 18 1.53 -3.68 -8.86
C ALA A 18 2.80 -4.36 -9.41
N THR A 19 3.98 -3.80 -9.16
CA THR A 19 5.22 -4.17 -9.85
C THR A 19 6.21 -4.94 -8.98
N SER A 20 6.19 -4.77 -7.66
CA SER A 20 7.15 -5.41 -6.76
C SER A 20 6.62 -6.72 -6.18
N SER A 21 7.50 -7.70 -5.98
CA SER A 21 7.10 -9.00 -5.41
C SER A 21 6.46 -8.87 -4.02
N TYR A 22 6.93 -7.92 -3.21
CA TYR A 22 6.34 -7.65 -1.89
C TYR A 22 4.99 -6.94 -1.99
N GLY A 23 4.89 -5.95 -2.88
CA GLY A 23 3.64 -5.24 -3.14
C GLY A 23 2.54 -6.17 -3.67
N ILE A 24 2.89 -7.10 -4.58
CA ILE A 24 1.97 -8.14 -5.05
C ILE A 24 1.51 -9.02 -3.87
N GLY A 25 2.43 -9.40 -2.98
CA GLY A 25 2.08 -10.14 -1.76
C GLY A 25 1.10 -9.40 -0.84
N ILE A 26 1.27 -8.08 -0.70
CA ILE A 26 0.32 -7.21 0.02
C ILE A 26 -1.03 -7.18 -0.70
N ALA A 27 -1.06 -6.97 -2.02
CA ALA A 27 -2.29 -6.95 -2.82
C ALA A 27 -3.09 -8.26 -2.78
N MET A 28 -2.40 -9.39 -2.61
CA MET A 28 -3.06 -10.68 -2.42
C MET A 28 -3.80 -10.76 -1.08
N LYS A 29 -3.24 -10.16 -0.03
CA LYS A 29 -3.78 -10.19 1.34
C LYS A 29 -4.74 -9.03 1.66
N CYS A 30 -4.65 -7.92 0.92
CA CYS A 30 -5.41 -6.70 1.15
C CYS A 30 -6.22 -6.26 -0.08
N ASP A 31 -7.38 -5.69 0.17
CA ASP A 31 -7.99 -4.73 -0.75
C ASP A 31 -7.31 -3.37 -0.56
N VAL A 32 -6.97 -2.75 -1.68
CA VAL A 32 -6.26 -1.45 -1.72
C VAL A 32 -7.21 -0.41 -2.30
N ILE A 33 -7.52 0.60 -1.50
CA ILE A 33 -8.38 1.73 -1.88
C ILE A 33 -7.53 2.98 -1.89
N SER A 34 -7.65 3.83 -2.91
CA SER A 34 -6.88 5.07 -3.00
C SER A 34 -7.71 6.24 -3.48
N SER A 35 -7.30 7.44 -3.08
CA SER A 35 -7.77 8.71 -3.64
C SER A 35 -6.57 9.57 -3.97
N LEU A 36 -6.53 10.11 -5.18
CA LEU A 36 -5.51 11.06 -5.64
C LEU A 36 -6.18 12.42 -5.76
N ASP A 37 -6.03 13.25 -4.74
CA ASP A 37 -6.62 14.59 -4.64
C ASP A 37 -5.57 15.58 -4.14
N GLY A 38 -4.52 15.79 -4.93
CA GLY A 38 -3.43 16.72 -4.63
C GLY A 38 -2.84 16.49 -3.23
N ASP A 39 -3.03 17.47 -2.34
CA ASP A 39 -2.53 17.46 -0.96
C ASP A 39 -3.28 16.53 0.00
N ASN A 40 -4.46 16.03 -0.38
CA ASN A 40 -5.28 15.12 0.42
C ASN A 40 -5.25 13.67 -0.09
N SER A 41 -4.22 13.31 -0.85
CA SER A 41 -4.11 11.97 -1.41
C SER A 41 -3.90 10.91 -0.33
N TYR A 42 -4.50 9.73 -0.51
CA TYR A 42 -4.36 8.63 0.42
C TYR A 42 -4.41 7.27 -0.26
N VAL A 43 -3.85 6.27 0.44
CA VAL A 43 -4.03 4.85 0.17
C VAL A 43 -4.42 4.13 1.46
N GLU A 44 -5.34 3.19 1.35
CA GLU A 44 -5.88 2.43 2.45
C GLU A 44 -5.84 0.94 2.12
N PHE A 45 -5.23 0.19 3.04
CA PHE A 45 -5.08 -1.26 2.98
C PHE A 45 -6.06 -1.91 3.93
N ILE A 46 -6.97 -2.71 3.40
CA ILE A 46 -7.99 -3.44 4.15
C ILE A 46 -7.68 -4.93 4.01
N PRO A 47 -7.28 -5.64 5.07
CA PRO A 47 -7.07 -7.09 4.99
C PRO A 47 -8.34 -7.79 4.51
N LYS A 48 -8.20 -8.69 3.55
CA LYS A 48 -9.31 -9.56 3.09
C LYS A 48 -9.69 -10.54 4.20
N ASP A 49 -10.92 -11.06 4.13
CA ASP A 49 -11.40 -12.04 5.11
C ASP A 49 -10.45 -13.24 5.25
N GLY A 50 -10.08 -13.55 6.50
CA GLY A 50 -9.15 -14.63 6.83
C GLY A 50 -7.66 -14.32 6.58
N CYS A 51 -7.33 -13.15 6.03
CA CYS A 51 -5.95 -12.70 5.88
C CYS A 51 -5.50 -11.87 7.09
N VAL A 52 -4.25 -12.04 7.49
CA VAL A 52 -3.58 -11.21 8.50
C VAL A 52 -2.34 -10.61 7.86
N ILE A 53 -2.19 -9.29 8.00
CA ILE A 53 -0.96 -8.60 7.62
C ILE A 53 -0.15 -8.39 8.90
N ASP A 54 1.07 -8.92 8.94
CA ASP A 54 1.94 -8.76 10.09
C ASP A 54 2.84 -7.51 9.97
N ILE A 55 3.54 -7.17 11.05
CA ILE A 55 4.43 -6.00 11.04
C ILE A 55 5.65 -6.15 10.11
N ARG A 56 6.03 -7.40 9.78
CA ARG A 56 7.16 -7.68 8.88
C ARG A 56 6.75 -7.43 7.44
N ASP A 57 5.53 -7.80 7.06
CA ASP A 57 4.94 -7.46 5.75
C ASP A 57 5.04 -5.94 5.52
N TRP A 58 4.65 -5.13 6.51
CA TRP A 58 4.76 -3.66 6.44
C TRP A 58 6.20 -3.16 6.36
N PHE A 59 7.11 -3.73 7.15
CA PHE A 59 8.52 -3.36 7.16
C PHE A 59 9.17 -3.56 5.78
N TRP A 60 8.97 -4.73 5.16
CA TRP A 60 9.53 -5.04 3.86
C TRP A 60 8.94 -4.18 2.74
N PHE A 61 7.64 -3.92 2.82
CA PHE A 61 6.98 -3.03 1.88
C PHE A 61 7.52 -1.60 1.98
N GLY A 62 7.64 -1.05 3.19
CA GLY A 62 8.21 0.29 3.41
C GLY A 62 9.70 0.41 3.03
N TYR A 63 10.48 -0.67 3.14
CA TYR A 63 11.86 -0.68 2.67
C TYR A 63 11.99 -0.54 1.14
N HIS A 64 10.98 -0.99 0.39
CA HIS A 64 10.98 -0.98 -1.07
C HIS A 64 10.62 0.38 -1.66
N ILE A 65 9.69 1.12 -1.03
CA ILE A 65 9.13 2.39 -1.53
C ILE A 65 9.97 3.58 -1.04
N ARG A 66 11.29 3.46 -1.14
CA ARG A 66 12.23 4.38 -0.49
C ARG A 66 12.55 5.62 -1.31
#